data_AF-A0A5A9YZ99-F1
#
_entry.id   AF-A0A5A9YZ99-F1
#
_cell.length_a   1.000
_cell.length_b   1.000
_cell.length_c   1.000
_cell.angle_alpha   90.00
_cell.angle_beta   90.00
_cell.angle_gamma   90.00
#
_symmetry.space_group_name_H-M   'P 1'
#
loop_
_entity.id
_entity.type
_entity.pdbx_description
1 polymer ?
#
loop_
_entity_poly.entity_id
_entity_poly.type
_entity_poly.pdbx_seq_one_letter_code
_entity_poly.pdbx_strand_id
1 'polypeptide(L)'
;MILTVFSHVGQRTGRLFHLLLAGLLLALPGTVRAAGVCDTERPDWSPTDGPMTGLDELFHIATTLPGLGIIGAFTLALLGGRPIYFAVAALFSGIVALGLWYESRVDPTGLHAETRSVGCVGDYAPAIWVLAVLCLIALGALLWLRLRAPPSDPA
;
A
#
# COMPACT_ATOMS: atom_id res chain seq x y z
N MET A 1 -6.68 -69.70 -13.35
CA MET A 1 -7.21 -68.52 -14.08
C MET A 1 -8.13 -67.69 -13.17
N ILE A 2 -7.64 -67.25 -11.99
CA ILE A 2 -8.42 -66.49 -10.97
C ILE A 2 -7.60 -65.30 -10.39
N LEU A 3 -6.35 -65.12 -10.81
CA LEU A 3 -5.42 -64.15 -10.21
C LEU A 3 -5.31 -62.78 -10.91
N THR A 4 -6.06 -62.53 -11.98
CA THR A 4 -5.97 -61.28 -12.75
C THR A 4 -7.08 -60.26 -12.48
N VAL A 5 -8.11 -60.60 -11.69
CA VAL A 5 -9.25 -59.67 -11.46
C VAL A 5 -9.03 -58.73 -10.26
N PHE A 6 -8.18 -59.09 -9.30
CA PHE A 6 -7.95 -58.25 -8.11
C PHE A 6 -7.03 -57.04 -8.34
N SER A 7 -6.19 -57.04 -9.38
CA SER A 7 -5.29 -55.91 -9.66
C SER A 7 -6.00 -54.68 -10.24
N HIS A 8 -7.18 -54.82 -10.83
CA HIS A 8 -7.89 -53.69 -11.46
C HIS A 8 -8.79 -52.91 -10.49
N VAL A 9 -9.18 -53.49 -9.36
CA VAL A 9 -10.03 -52.82 -8.36
C VAL A 9 -9.21 -51.85 -7.49
N GLY A 10 -7.95 -52.19 -7.17
CA GLY A 10 -7.06 -51.34 -6.36
C GLY A 10 -6.56 -50.07 -7.08
N GLN A 11 -6.59 -50.04 -8.41
CA GLN A 11 -6.06 -48.92 -9.20
C GLN A 11 -7.07 -47.77 -9.41
N ARG A 12 -8.38 -48.05 -9.37
CA ARG A 12 -9.44 -47.02 -9.52
C ARG A 12 -9.66 -46.22 -8.24
N THR A 13 -9.53 -46.85 -7.07
CA THR A 13 -9.70 -46.20 -5.76
C THR A 13 -8.58 -45.20 -5.47
N GLY A 14 -7.33 -45.51 -5.86
CA GLY A 14 -6.20 -44.59 -5.70
C GLY A 14 -6.36 -43.28 -6.50
N ARG A 15 -6.84 -43.34 -7.75
CA ARG A 15 -7.06 -42.14 -8.57
C ARG A 15 -8.16 -41.23 -8.03
N LEU A 16 -9.28 -41.80 -7.56
CA LEU A 16 -10.36 -41.03 -6.94
C LEU A 16 -9.92 -40.38 -5.62
N PHE A 17 -9.14 -41.12 -4.81
CA PHE A 17 -8.58 -40.59 -3.57
C PHE A 17 -7.59 -39.46 -3.83
N HIS A 18 -6.72 -39.58 -4.85
CA HIS A 18 -5.81 -38.49 -5.25
C HIS A 18 -6.53 -37.27 -5.80
N LEU A 19 -7.64 -37.44 -6.56
CA LEU A 19 -8.45 -36.32 -7.05
C LEU A 19 -9.22 -35.62 -5.92
N LEU A 20 -9.75 -36.39 -4.96
CA LEU A 20 -10.38 -35.84 -3.75
C LEU A 20 -9.36 -35.14 -2.84
N LEU A 21 -8.16 -35.70 -2.69
CA LEU A 21 -7.08 -35.08 -1.92
C LEU A 21 -6.55 -33.81 -2.61
N ALA A 22 -6.43 -33.80 -3.94
CA ALA A 22 -6.05 -32.61 -4.70
C ALA A 22 -7.15 -31.54 -4.65
N GLY A 23 -8.43 -31.92 -4.72
CA GLY A 23 -9.57 -31.02 -4.52
C GLY A 23 -9.65 -30.47 -3.10
N LEU A 24 -9.34 -31.29 -2.09
CA LEU A 24 -9.27 -30.88 -0.69
C LEU A 24 -8.05 -29.98 -0.43
N LEU A 25 -6.90 -30.23 -1.07
CA LEU A 25 -5.71 -29.37 -1.01
C LEU A 25 -5.90 -28.04 -1.77
N LEU A 26 -6.72 -28.02 -2.81
CA LEU A 26 -7.18 -26.79 -3.49
C LEU A 26 -8.28 -26.05 -2.71
N ALA A 27 -8.98 -26.74 -1.81
CA ALA A 27 -9.97 -26.17 -0.89
C ALA A 27 -9.38 -25.84 0.50
N LEU A 28 -8.13 -26.23 0.77
CA LEU A 28 -7.41 -25.75 1.94
C LEU A 28 -7.15 -24.26 1.74
N PRO A 29 -7.60 -23.42 2.68
CA PRO A 29 -7.83 -22.03 2.39
C PRO A 29 -6.48 -21.32 2.31
N GLY A 30 -6.27 -20.56 1.24
CA GLY A 30 -5.20 -19.55 1.17
C GLY A 30 -5.29 -18.48 2.29
N THR A 31 -6.29 -18.57 3.16
CA THR A 31 -6.54 -17.66 4.29
C THR A 31 -5.48 -17.75 5.38
N VAL A 32 -4.77 -18.87 5.56
CA VAL A 32 -3.81 -19.00 6.68
C VAL A 32 -2.53 -18.19 6.42
N ARG A 33 -2.14 -18.04 5.15
CA ARG A 33 -0.98 -17.23 4.75
C ARG A 33 -1.34 -15.74 4.70
N ALA A 34 -2.51 -15.44 4.15
CA ALA A 34 -3.13 -14.11 4.11
C ALA A 34 -3.40 -13.50 5.50
N ALA A 35 -3.89 -14.31 6.46
CA ALA A 35 -4.21 -13.84 7.81
C ALA A 35 -2.97 -13.27 8.52
N GLY A 36 -1.84 -13.99 8.51
CA GLY A 36 -0.63 -13.52 9.20
C GLY A 36 -0.02 -12.24 8.62
N VAL A 37 -0.19 -11.98 7.32
CA VAL A 37 0.30 -10.74 6.69
C VAL A 37 -0.61 -9.56 7.06
N CYS A 38 -1.93 -9.74 7.00
CA CYS A 38 -2.87 -8.70 7.41
C CYS A 38 -2.79 -8.43 8.93
N ASP A 39 -2.56 -9.44 9.77
CA ASP A 39 -2.33 -9.25 11.21
C ASP A 39 -1.07 -8.41 11.50
N THR A 40 -0.08 -8.44 10.61
CA THR A 40 1.16 -7.67 10.74
C THR A 40 1.00 -6.23 10.24
N GLU A 41 0.43 -6.05 9.04
CA GLU A 41 0.28 -4.75 8.38
C GLU A 41 -0.92 -3.95 8.95
N ARG A 42 -1.97 -4.66 9.38
CA ARG A 42 -3.27 -4.13 9.80
C ARG A 42 -3.84 -4.93 10.98
N PRO A 43 -3.23 -4.85 12.18
CA PRO A 43 -3.62 -5.67 13.34
C PRO A 43 -5.09 -5.49 13.77
N ASP A 44 -5.66 -4.31 13.53
CA ASP A 44 -7.01 -3.96 13.93
C ASP A 44 -8.06 -4.23 12.84
N TRP A 45 -7.66 -4.68 11.64
CA TRP A 45 -8.59 -4.98 10.56
C TRP A 45 -9.10 -6.42 10.63
N SER A 46 -10.39 -6.61 10.38
CA SER A 46 -11.01 -7.92 10.27
C SER A 46 -11.75 -8.07 8.92
N PRO A 47 -11.94 -9.31 8.41
CA PRO A 47 -12.72 -9.54 7.19
C PRO A 47 -14.16 -9.02 7.26
N THR A 48 -14.72 -8.85 8.48
CA THR A 48 -16.07 -8.31 8.69
C THR A 48 -16.16 -6.81 8.47
N ASP A 49 -15.04 -6.07 8.52
CA ASP A 49 -14.99 -4.64 8.23
C ASP A 49 -15.08 -4.34 6.73
N GLY A 50 -14.90 -5.37 5.90
CA GLY A 50 -14.89 -5.26 4.45
C GLY A 50 -13.54 -4.82 3.89
N PRO A 51 -13.42 -4.77 2.55
CA PRO A 51 -12.18 -4.39 1.89
C PRO A 51 -11.88 -2.90 2.09
N MET A 52 -10.65 -2.59 2.49
CA MET A 52 -10.16 -1.22 2.59
C MET A 52 -10.17 -0.53 1.23
N THR A 53 -10.64 0.71 1.22
CA THR A 53 -10.63 1.56 0.03
C THR A 53 -9.35 2.40 -0.03
N GLY A 54 -9.08 3.01 -1.18
CA GLY A 54 -7.96 3.95 -1.28
C GLY A 54 -8.14 5.24 -0.46
N LEU A 55 -9.37 5.57 -0.03
CA LEU A 55 -9.60 6.67 0.90
C LEU A 55 -9.25 6.29 2.34
N ASP A 56 -9.53 5.05 2.74
CA ASP A 56 -9.12 4.53 4.06
C ASP A 56 -7.60 4.52 4.16
N GLU A 57 -6.91 4.16 3.07
CA GLU A 57 -5.46 4.19 3.00
C GLU A 57 -4.90 5.62 3.10
N LEU A 58 -5.51 6.58 2.39
CA LEU A 58 -5.15 7.99 2.51
C LEU A 58 -5.34 8.49 3.95
N PHE A 59 -6.46 8.16 4.60
CA PHE A 59 -6.72 8.57 5.98
C PHE A 59 -5.72 7.91 6.94
N HIS A 60 -5.45 6.62 6.76
CA HIS A 60 -4.44 5.92 7.54
C HIS A 60 -3.09 6.62 7.42
N ILE A 61 -2.60 6.85 6.19
CA ILE A 61 -1.33 7.54 5.94
C ILE A 61 -1.32 8.91 6.62
N ALA A 62 -2.41 9.68 6.56
CA ALA A 62 -2.50 10.98 7.21
C ALA A 62 -2.33 10.91 8.74
N THR A 63 -2.69 9.79 9.37
CA THR A 63 -2.52 9.56 10.83
C THR A 63 -1.17 8.94 11.21
N THR A 64 -0.37 8.50 10.25
CA THR A 64 0.99 7.99 10.50
C THR A 64 1.96 9.14 10.80
N LEU A 65 3.13 8.81 11.38
CA LEU A 65 4.16 9.80 11.68
C LEU A 65 4.61 10.60 10.43
N PRO A 66 4.83 9.99 9.24
CA PRO A 66 5.06 10.75 8.01
C PRO A 66 3.90 11.68 7.61
N GLY A 67 2.65 11.21 7.70
CA GLY A 67 1.47 12.02 7.37
C GLY A 67 1.31 13.23 8.28
N LEU A 68 1.47 13.04 9.59
CA LEU A 68 1.47 14.12 10.56
C LEU A 68 2.62 15.11 10.31
N GLY A 69 3.80 14.61 9.91
CA GLY A 69 4.93 15.44 9.50
C GLY A 69 4.60 16.33 8.31
N ILE A 70 3.90 15.80 7.30
CA ILE A 70 3.45 16.56 6.12
C ILE A 70 2.43 17.63 6.54
N ILE A 71 1.41 17.26 7.31
CA ILE A 71 0.39 18.21 7.80
C ILE A 71 1.05 19.33 8.60
N GLY A 72 1.98 19.00 9.50
CA GLY A 72 2.76 19.96 10.27
C GLY A 72 3.60 20.88 9.39
N ALA A 73 4.28 20.34 8.37
CA ALA A 73 5.11 21.12 7.44
C ALA A 73 4.27 22.11 6.63
N PHE A 74 3.11 21.69 6.11
CA PHE A 74 2.18 22.57 5.41
C PHE A 74 1.60 23.64 6.34
N THR A 75 1.22 23.28 7.56
CA THR A 75 0.73 24.23 8.56
C THR A 75 1.79 25.30 8.85
N LEU A 76 3.04 24.90 9.09
CA LEU A 76 4.15 25.82 9.32
C LEU A 76 4.46 26.68 8.09
N ALA A 77 4.37 26.13 6.88
CA ALA A 77 4.57 26.87 5.65
C ALA A 77 3.53 27.96 5.45
N LEU A 78 2.26 27.63 5.68
CA LEU A 78 1.14 28.57 5.55
C LEU A 78 1.18 29.66 6.63
N LEU A 79 1.52 29.32 7.88
CA LEU A 79 1.60 30.29 8.98
C LEU A 79 2.87 31.15 8.92
N GLY A 80 4.00 30.55 8.56
CA GLY A 80 5.30 31.22 8.60
C GLY A 80 5.60 32.04 7.35
N GLY A 81 5.02 31.69 6.19
CA GLY A 81 5.20 32.40 4.92
C GLY A 81 6.63 32.41 4.36
N ARG A 82 7.59 31.73 5.02
CA ARG A 82 8.98 31.68 4.58
C ARG A 82 9.14 30.63 3.47
N PRO A 83 9.89 30.93 2.39
CA PRO A 83 10.05 30.00 1.27
C PRO A 83 10.62 28.65 1.69
N ILE A 84 11.52 28.62 2.68
CA ILE A 84 12.12 27.39 3.18
C ILE A 84 11.08 26.38 3.71
N TYR A 85 9.98 26.85 4.30
CA TYR A 85 8.95 25.96 4.83
C TYR A 85 8.16 25.27 3.70
N PHE A 86 7.91 25.97 2.59
CA PHE A 86 7.33 25.35 1.40
C PHE A 86 8.28 24.33 0.75
N ALA A 87 9.59 24.60 0.77
CA ALA A 87 10.58 23.62 0.30
C ALA A 87 10.56 22.33 1.14
N VAL A 88 10.49 22.45 2.48
CA VAL A 88 10.37 21.30 3.39
C VAL A 88 9.05 20.55 3.16
N ALA A 89 7.92 21.26 3.04
CA ALA A 89 6.63 20.65 2.77
C ALA A 89 6.61 19.88 1.42
N ALA A 90 7.22 20.46 0.38
CA ALA A 90 7.40 19.79 -0.92
C ALA A 90 8.27 18.53 -0.81
N LEU A 91 9.40 18.63 -0.10
CA LEU A 91 10.31 17.50 0.06
C LEU A 91 9.64 16.33 0.78
N PHE A 92 8.97 16.58 1.91
CA PHE A 92 8.30 15.54 2.69
C PHE A 92 7.17 14.87 1.88
N SER A 93 6.30 15.67 1.26
CA SER A 93 5.21 15.12 0.43
C SER A 93 5.75 14.35 -0.79
N GLY A 94 6.81 14.85 -1.43
CA GLY A 94 7.45 14.19 -2.56
C GLY A 94 8.11 12.86 -2.21
N ILE A 95 8.84 12.79 -1.08
CA ILE A 95 9.48 11.55 -0.62
C ILE A 95 8.43 10.49 -0.29
N VAL A 96 7.36 10.84 0.43
CA VAL A 96 6.31 9.87 0.78
C VAL A 96 5.54 9.44 -0.46
N ALA A 97 5.21 10.35 -1.37
CA ALA A 97 4.58 9.99 -2.65
C ALA A 97 5.44 9.02 -3.47
N LEU A 98 6.75 9.27 -3.54
CA LEU A 98 7.68 8.42 -4.26
C LEU A 98 7.85 7.06 -3.59
N GLY A 99 7.89 7.01 -2.26
CA GLY A 99 7.94 5.77 -1.47
C GLY A 99 6.72 4.88 -1.75
N LEU A 100 5.51 5.44 -1.62
CA LEU A 100 4.27 4.73 -1.91
C LEU A 100 4.19 4.28 -3.39
N TRP A 101 4.63 5.13 -4.31
CA TRP A 101 4.70 4.75 -5.73
C TRP A 101 5.67 3.60 -5.94
N TYR A 102 6.84 3.64 -5.31
CA TYR A 102 7.84 2.58 -5.39
C TYR A 102 7.30 1.27 -4.82
N GLU A 103 6.72 1.28 -3.61
CA GLU A 103 6.08 0.11 -2.99
C GLU A 103 4.94 -0.46 -3.86
N SER A 104 4.16 0.41 -4.52
CA SER A 104 3.08 -0.03 -5.39
C SER A 104 3.56 -0.73 -6.68
N ARG A 105 4.80 -0.46 -7.12
CA ARG A 105 5.35 -0.90 -8.42
C ARG A 105 6.41 -1.97 -8.28
N VAL A 106 7.25 -1.86 -7.28
CA VAL A 106 8.39 -2.72 -7.00
C VAL A 106 8.04 -3.44 -5.71
N ASP A 107 7.22 -4.48 -5.83
CA ASP A 107 6.86 -5.40 -4.75
C ASP A 107 7.74 -6.67 -4.87
N PRO A 108 8.98 -6.66 -4.34
CA PRO A 108 9.89 -7.79 -4.48
C PRO A 108 9.45 -9.01 -3.65
N THR A 109 8.59 -8.80 -2.66
CA THR A 109 8.11 -9.86 -1.76
C THR A 109 6.78 -10.45 -2.22
N GLY A 110 6.03 -9.75 -3.08
CA GLY A 110 4.68 -10.12 -3.51
C GLY A 110 3.62 -9.91 -2.43
N LEU A 111 4.01 -9.36 -1.27
CA LEU A 111 3.15 -9.20 -0.11
C LEU A 111 2.04 -8.18 -0.37
N HIS A 112 2.31 -7.12 -1.15
CA HIS A 112 1.31 -6.08 -1.41
C HIS A 112 0.22 -6.58 -2.36
N ALA A 113 0.56 -7.44 -3.32
CA ALA A 113 -0.43 -8.10 -4.15
C ALA A 113 -1.32 -9.06 -3.33
N GLU A 114 -0.72 -9.79 -2.38
CA GLU A 114 -1.44 -10.71 -1.50
C GLU A 114 -2.38 -9.96 -0.55
N THR A 115 -1.93 -8.92 0.14
CA THR A 115 -2.77 -8.13 1.08
C THR A 115 -3.91 -7.41 0.37
N ARG A 116 -3.69 -6.88 -0.85
CA ARG A 116 -4.76 -6.29 -1.66
C ARG A 116 -5.80 -7.32 -2.10
N SER A 117 -5.39 -8.57 -2.35
CA SER A 117 -6.32 -9.63 -2.75
C SER A 117 -7.25 -10.04 -1.62
N VAL A 118 -6.78 -9.92 -0.37
CA VAL A 118 -7.56 -10.18 0.86
C VAL A 118 -8.42 -8.97 1.22
N GLY A 119 -8.04 -7.78 0.75
CA GLY A 119 -8.74 -6.53 0.99
C GLY A 119 -8.33 -5.81 2.27
N CYS A 120 -7.27 -6.26 2.96
CA CYS A 120 -6.81 -5.56 4.18
C CYS A 120 -6.03 -4.27 3.87
N VAL A 121 -5.46 -4.16 2.66
CA VAL A 121 -4.77 -2.96 2.19
C VAL A 121 -5.50 -2.40 0.97
N GLY A 122 -5.75 -1.09 0.99
CA GLY A 122 -6.43 -0.38 -0.09
C GLY A 122 -5.54 -0.06 -1.28
N ASP A 123 -6.09 0.65 -2.26
CA ASP A 123 -5.31 1.22 -3.36
C ASP A 123 -4.55 2.46 -2.91
N TYR A 124 -3.23 2.51 -3.12
CA TYR A 124 -2.40 3.68 -2.82
C TYR A 124 -2.57 4.83 -3.82
N ALA A 125 -3.19 4.60 -4.98
CA ALA A 125 -3.29 5.61 -6.03
C ALA A 125 -3.86 6.97 -5.54
N PRO A 126 -4.95 7.04 -4.75
CA PRO A 126 -5.46 8.31 -4.25
C PRO A 126 -4.46 9.03 -3.35
N ALA A 127 -3.78 8.29 -2.45
CA ALA A 127 -2.78 8.87 -1.57
C ALA A 127 -1.59 9.44 -2.34
N ILE A 128 -1.08 8.69 -3.33
CA ILE A 128 0.00 9.14 -4.21
C ILE A 128 -0.40 10.42 -4.95
N TRP A 129 -1.60 10.47 -5.54
CA TRP A 129 -2.07 11.65 -6.26
C TRP A 129 -2.20 12.88 -5.37
N VAL A 130 -2.79 12.74 -4.18
CA VAL A 130 -2.93 13.84 -3.21
C VAL A 130 -1.56 14.38 -2.81
N LEU A 131 -0.62 13.50 -2.45
CA LEU A 131 0.72 13.88 -2.05
C LEU A 131 1.52 14.53 -3.18
N ALA A 132 1.40 14.02 -4.41
CA ALA A 132 2.03 14.60 -5.59
C ALA A 132 1.49 16.01 -5.88
N VAL A 133 0.17 16.21 -5.81
CA VAL A 133 -0.45 17.53 -5.99
C VAL A 133 0.02 18.50 -4.91
N LEU A 134 0.03 18.08 -3.63
CA LEU A 134 0.54 18.90 -2.54
C LEU A 134 2.00 19.30 -2.76
N CYS A 135 2.85 18.38 -3.18
CA CYS A 135 4.24 18.65 -3.52
C CYS A 135 4.37 19.72 -4.62
N LEU A 136 3.61 19.57 -5.72
CA LEU A 136 3.60 20.55 -6.81
C LEU A 136 3.10 21.92 -6.37
N ILE A 137 2.06 21.98 -5.53
CA ILE A 137 1.56 23.23 -4.96
C ILE A 137 2.65 23.91 -4.12
N ALA A 138 3.34 23.16 -3.26
CA ALA A 138 4.39 23.69 -2.41
C ALA A 138 5.60 24.20 -3.22
N LEU A 139 6.01 23.47 -4.27
CA LEU A 139 7.06 23.92 -5.19
C LEU A 139 6.64 25.19 -5.96
N GLY A 140 5.39 25.24 -6.43
CA GLY A 140 4.83 26.42 -7.09
C GLY A 140 4.84 27.64 -6.17
N ALA A 141 4.39 27.49 -4.93
CA ALA A 141 4.40 28.54 -3.92
C ALA A 141 5.82 29.00 -3.58
N LEU A 142 6.76 28.06 -3.42
CA LEU A 142 8.18 28.36 -3.22
C LEU A 142 8.75 29.20 -4.37
N LEU A 143 8.54 28.76 -5.61
CA LEU A 143 9.04 29.45 -6.80
C LEU A 143 8.44 30.86 -6.91
N TRP A 144 7.13 30.97 -6.70
CA TRP A 144 6.43 32.25 -6.71
C TRP A 144 6.98 33.25 -5.68
N LEU A 145 7.23 32.81 -4.45
CA LEU A 145 7.81 33.65 -3.40
C LEU A 145 9.25 34.06 -3.72
N ARG A 146 10.05 33.17 -4.31
CA ARG A 146 11.42 33.47 -4.73
C ARG A 146 11.46 34.51 -5.85
N LEU A 147 10.54 34.43 -6.82
CA LEU A 147 10.45 35.38 -7.93
C LEU A 147 9.98 36.77 -7.49
N ARG A 148 9.25 36.88 -6.37
CA ARG A 148 8.81 38.16 -5.80
C ARG A 148 9.85 38.84 -4.91
N ALA A 149 10.95 38.17 -4.56
CA ALA A 149 11.96 38.78 -3.71
C ALA A 149 12.69 39.90 -4.49
N PRO A 150 12.80 41.13 -3.95
CA PRO A 150 13.56 42.19 -4.59
C PRO A 150 15.04 41.79 -4.70
N PRO A 151 15.76 42.26 -5.74
CA PRO A 151 17.20 42.05 -5.84
C PRO A 151 17.86 42.59 -4.57
N SER A 152 18.66 41.77 -3.91
CA SER A 152 19.51 42.24 -2.81
C SER A 152 20.60 43.12 -3.41
N ASP A 153 20.54 44.43 -3.20
CA ASP A 153 21.62 45.34 -3.58
C ASP A 153 22.92 44.83 -2.93
N PRO A 154 24.00 44.65 -3.70
CA PRO A 154 25.31 44.34 -3.13
C PRO A 154 25.79 45.58 -2.36
N ALA A 155 25.85 45.46 -1.03
CA ALA A 155 26.51 46.40 -0.14
C ALA A 155 28.03 46.34 -0.30
#